data_AF-A0A7J8NY19-F1
#
_entry.id   AF-A0A7J8NY19-F1
#
_cell.length_a   1.000
_cell.length_b   1.000
_cell.length_c   1.000
_cell.angle_alpha   90.00
_cell.angle_beta   90.00
_cell.angle_gamma   90.00
#
_symmetry.space_group_name_H-M   'P 1'
#
loop_
_entity.id
_entity.type
_entity.pdbx_description
1 polymer ?
#
loop_
_entity_poly.entity_id
_entity_poly.type
_entity_poly.pdbx_seq_one_letter_code
_entity_poly.pdbx_strand_id
1 'polypeptide(L)'
;SDGEPTDLWAPLADQGWRPCLGGSVNAPPALPQKSEGYLQVFLDGGLNQQRMGICDAVAVAKILNATLVIPYLEVNPVWQDSSSFMDIFDVDHFINVLKDDISIVKELPDDFSWSTREYYATAIRPTRIKRAPVHASANWYLENVLPVLQSNGIAAISPFSHRLSFNNLPSEIQKLRCKVNFKALVFVPHIRALGDALVHRLRYPPTESQPLITDDLTGTTDRNVKQMPQKFVVVHLRFDK
;
A
#
# COMPACT_ATOMS: atom_id res chain seq x y z
N SER A 1 9.24 47.66 -14.24
CA SER A 1 9.92 46.39 -14.53
C SER A 1 9.72 45.49 -13.33
N ASP A 2 8.61 44.78 -13.32
CA ASP A 2 8.28 43.83 -12.26
C ASP A 2 9.10 42.56 -12.51
N GLY A 3 10.26 42.48 -11.88
CA GLY A 3 11.07 41.27 -11.89
C GLY A 3 10.32 40.19 -11.11
N GLU A 4 9.93 39.12 -11.80
CA GLU A 4 9.41 37.93 -11.14
C GLU A 4 10.39 37.48 -10.05
N PRO A 5 9.92 37.14 -8.83
CA PRO A 5 10.78 36.67 -7.78
C PRO A 5 11.45 35.37 -8.23
N THR A 6 12.75 35.45 -8.54
CA THR A 6 13.60 34.35 -9.02
C THR A 6 13.66 33.16 -8.05
N ASP A 7 13.21 33.35 -6.81
CA ASP A 7 13.31 32.38 -5.72
C ASP A 7 12.05 31.51 -5.55
N LEU A 8 10.94 31.83 -6.24
CA LEU A 8 9.71 31.02 -6.16
C LEU A 8 9.92 29.57 -6.62
N TRP A 9 10.85 29.38 -7.56
CA TRP A 9 11.16 28.10 -8.18
C TRP A 9 12.46 27.47 -7.65
N ALA A 10 13.07 28.08 -6.62
CA ALA A 10 14.21 27.48 -5.96
C ALA A 10 13.77 26.20 -5.22
N PRO A 11 14.58 25.12 -5.24
CA PRO A 11 14.31 23.96 -4.41
C PRO A 11 14.19 24.39 -2.94
N LEU A 12 13.19 23.85 -2.24
CA LEU A 12 13.08 24.06 -0.79
C LEU A 12 14.37 23.60 -0.10
N ALA A 13 14.77 24.34 0.93
CA ALA A 13 15.93 23.96 1.74
C ALA A 13 15.79 22.52 2.22
N ASP A 14 16.89 21.76 2.15
CA ASP A 14 16.93 20.38 2.63
C ASP A 14 16.58 20.38 4.13
N GLN A 15 15.43 19.81 4.46
CA GLN A 15 14.94 19.70 5.83
C GLN A 15 15.59 18.53 6.59
N GLY A 16 16.57 17.84 5.99
CA GLY A 16 17.29 16.73 6.61
C GLY A 16 16.47 15.44 6.68
N TRP A 17 15.41 15.33 5.89
CA TRP A 17 14.61 14.10 5.79
C TRP A 17 15.47 12.96 5.26
N ARG A 18 15.44 11.83 5.94
CA ARG A 18 16.18 10.63 5.54
C ARG A 18 15.21 9.51 5.20
N PRO A 19 15.56 8.61 4.26
CA PRO A 19 14.81 7.38 4.07
C PRO A 19 14.66 6.63 5.39
N CYS A 20 13.42 6.29 5.74
CA CYS A 20 13.10 5.51 6.94
C CYS A 20 13.77 4.13 6.96
N LEU A 21 14.17 3.62 5.79
CA LEU A 21 14.92 2.39 5.60
C LEU A 21 16.41 2.74 5.50
N GLY A 22 17.02 3.07 6.64
CA GLY A 22 18.47 3.26 6.75
C GLY A 22 19.25 1.94 6.68
N GLY A 23 20.53 1.99 6.33
CA GLY A 23 21.42 0.84 6.08
C GLY A 23 21.78 -0.04 7.29
N SER A 24 21.00 -0.04 8.37
CA SER A 24 21.17 -1.00 9.46
C SER A 24 20.57 -2.33 9.03
N VAL A 25 21.42 -3.16 8.43
CA VAL A 25 21.17 -4.55 8.05
C VAL A 25 21.39 -5.43 9.28
N ASN A 26 20.58 -5.25 10.32
CA ASN A 26 20.34 -6.41 11.18
C ASN A 26 19.27 -7.20 10.45
N ALA A 27 19.63 -8.39 9.97
CA ALA A 27 18.64 -9.30 9.41
C ALA A 27 17.49 -9.44 10.42
N PRO A 28 16.23 -9.32 10.00
CA PRO A 28 15.11 -9.60 10.87
C PRO A 28 15.33 -10.96 11.55
N PRO A 29 15.00 -11.12 12.85
CA PRO A 29 14.97 -12.43 13.46
C PRO A 29 14.14 -13.36 12.57
N ALA A 30 14.60 -14.60 12.41
CA ALA A 30 13.90 -15.59 11.61
C ALA A 30 12.42 -15.64 12.03
N LEU A 31 11.53 -15.74 11.06
CA LEU A 31 10.11 -15.87 11.34
C LEU A 31 9.87 -17.05 12.28
N PRO A 32 8.98 -16.90 13.29
CA PRO A 32 8.59 -18.02 14.11
C PRO A 32 8.10 -19.18 13.25
N GLN A 33 8.50 -20.42 13.59
CA GLN A 33 8.14 -21.60 12.80
C GLN A 33 6.62 -21.85 12.76
N LYS A 34 5.87 -21.34 13.74
CA LYS A 34 4.42 -21.52 13.85
C LYS A 34 3.74 -20.16 13.99
N SER A 35 2.71 -19.93 13.17
CA SER A 35 1.85 -18.76 13.25
C SER A 35 0.72 -18.98 14.28
N GLU A 36 0.27 -17.90 14.92
CA GLU A 36 -0.84 -17.91 15.88
C GLU A 36 -2.22 -18.05 15.20
N GLY A 37 -2.30 -17.93 13.88
CA GLY A 37 -3.54 -18.05 13.11
C GLY A 37 -3.59 -17.10 11.90
N TYR A 38 -4.75 -17.00 11.27
CA TYR A 38 -5.00 -16.13 10.11
C TYR A 38 -5.63 -14.80 10.53
N LEU A 39 -5.02 -13.70 10.10
CA LEU A 39 -5.56 -12.36 10.29
C LEU A 39 -6.19 -11.88 8.98
N GLN A 40 -7.50 -11.62 9.00
CA GLN A 40 -8.21 -10.91 7.94
C GLN A 40 -8.47 -9.47 8.35
N VAL A 41 -8.31 -8.55 7.41
CA VAL A 41 -8.65 -7.14 7.58
C VAL A 41 -9.54 -6.68 6.44
N PHE A 42 -10.59 -5.93 6.78
CA PHE A 42 -11.54 -5.37 5.83
C PHE A 42 -11.39 -3.85 5.83
N LEU A 43 -10.70 -3.33 4.82
CA LEU A 43 -10.19 -1.97 4.78
C LEU A 43 -11.24 -0.97 4.29
N ASP A 44 -11.65 -0.05 5.16
CA ASP A 44 -12.57 1.03 4.84
C ASP A 44 -11.84 2.35 4.53
N GLY A 45 -12.57 3.29 3.92
CA GLY A 45 -12.06 4.60 3.54
C GLY A 45 -11.69 4.72 2.06
N GLY A 46 -11.05 5.83 1.68
CA GLY A 46 -10.52 6.01 0.31
C GLY A 46 -9.17 5.31 0.11
N LEU A 47 -8.69 5.16 -1.12
CA LEU A 47 -7.47 4.40 -1.43
C LEU A 47 -6.23 4.84 -0.62
N ASN A 48 -6.04 6.14 -0.40
CA ASN A 48 -4.93 6.64 0.44
C ASN A 48 -5.09 6.27 1.92
N GLN A 49 -6.32 6.16 2.43
CA GLN A 49 -6.58 5.70 3.79
C GLN A 49 -6.42 4.18 3.89
N GLN A 50 -6.89 3.44 2.88
CA GLN A 50 -6.70 1.99 2.78
C GLN A 50 -5.21 1.64 2.70
N ARG A 51 -4.40 2.40 1.94
CA ARG A 51 -2.93 2.28 1.90
C ARG A 51 -2.30 2.36 3.29
N MET A 52 -2.75 3.32 4.09
CA MET A 52 -2.33 3.46 5.48
C MET A 52 -2.82 2.28 6.34
N GLY A 53 -4.05 1.80 6.11
CA GLY A 53 -4.59 0.60 6.75
C GLY A 53 -3.84 -0.69 6.39
N ILE A 54 -3.33 -0.83 5.16
CA ILE A 54 -2.49 -1.98 4.75
C ILE A 54 -1.18 -1.98 5.55
N CYS A 55 -0.56 -0.81 5.72
CA CYS A 55 0.66 -0.67 6.53
C CYS A 55 0.41 -1.10 7.99
N ASP A 56 -0.74 -0.72 8.53
CA ASP A 56 -1.16 -1.14 9.87
C ASP A 56 -1.46 -2.64 9.95
N ALA A 57 -2.11 -3.21 8.94
CA ALA A 57 -2.44 -4.64 8.92
C ALA A 57 -1.18 -5.52 8.95
N VAL A 58 -0.16 -5.16 8.16
CA VAL A 58 1.14 -5.85 8.17
C VAL A 58 1.82 -5.71 9.53
N ALA A 59 1.81 -4.51 10.11
CA ALA A 59 2.37 -4.27 11.44
C ALA A 59 1.64 -5.06 12.54
N VAL A 60 0.31 -5.11 12.50
CA VAL A 60 -0.51 -5.88 13.43
C VAL A 60 -0.25 -7.38 13.28
N ALA A 61 -0.17 -7.89 12.04
CA ALA A 61 0.21 -9.29 11.80
C ALA A 61 1.57 -9.63 12.40
N LYS A 62 2.56 -8.73 12.30
CA LYS A 62 3.87 -8.89 12.94
C LYS A 62 3.78 -8.91 14.46
N ILE A 63 3.02 -8.00 15.06
CA ILE A 63 2.81 -7.92 16.52
C ILE A 63 2.17 -9.20 17.05
N LEU A 64 1.21 -9.76 16.30
CA LEU A 64 0.45 -10.94 16.68
C LEU A 64 1.11 -12.27 16.28
N ASN A 65 2.24 -12.25 15.56
CA ASN A 65 2.80 -13.44 14.90
C ASN A 65 1.75 -14.21 14.05
N ALA A 66 0.88 -13.46 13.37
CA ALA A 66 -0.21 -13.99 12.56
C ALA A 66 0.16 -14.06 11.07
N THR A 67 -0.47 -14.99 10.36
CA THR A 67 -0.42 -15.05 8.90
C THR A 67 -1.45 -14.07 8.36
N LEU A 68 -1.00 -13.07 7.60
CA LEU A 68 -1.89 -12.09 7.01
C LEU A 68 -2.53 -12.67 5.74
N VAL A 69 -3.85 -12.63 5.66
CA VAL A 69 -4.56 -12.81 4.38
C VAL A 69 -4.53 -11.49 3.63
N ILE A 70 -4.38 -11.53 2.30
CA ILE A 70 -4.39 -10.31 1.47
C ILE A 70 -5.56 -9.40 1.87
N PRO A 71 -5.29 -8.13 2.21
CA PRO A 71 -6.32 -7.22 2.72
C PRO A 71 -7.50 -7.07 1.75
N TYR A 72 -8.72 -7.15 2.28
CA TYR A 72 -9.93 -6.91 1.50
C TYR A 72 -10.20 -5.41 1.42
N LEU A 73 -10.39 -4.85 0.23
CA LEU A 73 -10.73 -3.44 0.04
C LEU A 73 -12.26 -3.29 0.02
N GLU A 74 -12.83 -2.59 1.00
CA GLU A 74 -14.26 -2.27 0.99
C GLU A 74 -14.55 -1.23 -0.10
N VAL A 75 -15.69 -1.39 -0.76
CA VAL A 75 -16.17 -0.43 -1.75
C VAL A 75 -16.50 0.88 -1.06
N ASN A 76 -15.82 1.95 -1.48
CA ASN A 76 -16.08 3.28 -0.96
C ASN A 76 -17.38 3.85 -1.57
N PRO A 77 -18.32 4.38 -0.78
CA PRO A 77 -19.60 4.86 -1.29
C PRO A 77 -19.49 6.08 -2.22
N VAL A 78 -18.39 6.83 -2.16
CA VAL A 78 -18.16 8.04 -2.99
C VAL A 78 -17.60 7.67 -4.36
N TRP A 79 -16.61 6.78 -4.41
CA TRP A 79 -15.92 6.41 -5.66
C TRP A 79 -16.56 5.22 -6.37
N GLN A 80 -17.27 4.35 -5.64
CA GLN A 80 -17.91 3.13 -6.13
C GLN A 80 -16.95 2.20 -6.91
N ASP A 81 -15.65 2.28 -6.60
CA ASP A 81 -14.64 1.42 -7.18
C ASP A 81 -14.70 0.03 -6.52
N SER A 82 -14.80 -1.01 -7.35
CA SER A 82 -14.87 -2.42 -6.95
C SER A 82 -13.57 -3.18 -7.18
N SER A 83 -12.51 -2.48 -7.59
CA SER A 83 -11.17 -3.05 -7.77
C SER A 83 -10.70 -3.73 -6.47
N SER A 84 -10.26 -4.97 -6.59
CA SER A 84 -9.66 -5.72 -5.50
C SER A 84 -8.24 -5.24 -5.22
N PHE A 85 -7.65 -5.74 -4.12
CA PHE A 85 -6.23 -5.51 -3.84
C PHE A 85 -5.32 -5.93 -5.01
N MET A 86 -5.66 -7.05 -5.67
CA MET A 86 -4.84 -7.62 -6.74
C MET A 86 -4.98 -6.87 -8.07
N ASP A 87 -6.09 -6.14 -8.26
CA ASP A 87 -6.28 -5.29 -9.43
C ASP A 87 -5.42 -4.02 -9.36
N ILE A 88 -5.09 -3.57 -8.13
CA ILE A 88 -4.36 -2.33 -7.89
C ILE A 88 -2.88 -2.60 -7.63
N PHE A 89 -2.55 -3.57 -6.77
CA PHE A 89 -1.18 -3.82 -6.30
C PHE A 89 -0.62 -5.15 -6.80
N ASP A 90 0.68 -5.15 -7.10
CA ASP A 90 1.43 -6.34 -7.46
C ASP A 90 1.61 -7.24 -6.22
N VAL A 91 0.74 -8.25 -6.11
CA VAL A 91 0.66 -9.13 -4.93
C VAL A 91 1.89 -10.01 -4.78
N ASP A 92 2.45 -10.50 -5.88
CA ASP A 92 3.65 -11.36 -5.82
C ASP A 92 4.86 -10.56 -5.36
N HIS A 93 5.00 -9.32 -5.84
CA HIS A 93 5.99 -8.39 -5.31
C HIS A 93 5.77 -8.07 -3.83
N PHE A 94 4.52 -7.79 -3.44
CA PHE A 94 4.16 -7.51 -2.04
C PHE A 94 4.55 -8.64 -1.09
N ILE A 95 4.20 -9.89 -1.44
CA ILE A 95 4.55 -11.08 -0.65
C ILE A 95 6.07 -11.27 -0.62
N ASN A 96 6.75 -11.19 -1.76
CA ASN A 96 8.20 -11.42 -1.83
C ASN A 96 9.01 -10.37 -1.05
N VAL A 97 8.59 -9.10 -1.06
CA VAL A 97 9.26 -8.03 -0.30
C VAL A 97 9.12 -8.23 1.22
N LEU A 98 8.01 -8.81 1.67
CA LEU A 98 7.66 -8.96 3.09
C LEU A 98 7.88 -10.37 3.65
N LYS A 99 8.37 -11.31 2.84
CA LYS A 99 8.52 -12.73 3.21
C LYS A 99 9.38 -13.01 4.44
N ASP A 100 10.32 -12.12 4.75
CA ASP A 100 11.19 -12.23 5.93
C ASP A 100 10.62 -11.46 7.14
N ASP A 101 9.57 -10.66 6.93
CA ASP A 101 8.92 -9.86 7.96
C ASP A 101 7.67 -10.55 8.52
N ILE A 102 6.78 -11.07 7.66
CA ILE A 102 5.56 -11.78 8.05
C ILE A 102 5.19 -12.86 7.03
N SER A 103 4.38 -13.83 7.45
CA SER A 103 3.73 -14.78 6.52
C SER A 103 2.49 -14.14 5.90
N ILE A 104 2.33 -14.26 4.59
CA ILE A 104 1.19 -13.71 3.85
C ILE A 104 0.63 -14.78 2.91
N VAL A 105 -0.69 -14.93 2.88
CA VAL A 105 -1.40 -15.83 1.96
C VAL A 105 -2.40 -15.06 1.10
N LYS A 106 -2.57 -15.47 -0.15
CA LYS A 106 -3.53 -14.86 -1.08
C LYS A 106 -4.97 -15.14 -0.67
N GLU A 107 -5.22 -16.37 -0.25
CA GLU A 107 -6.52 -16.89 0.12
C GLU A 107 -6.41 -17.68 1.42
N LEU A 108 -7.56 -17.86 2.08
CA LEU A 108 -7.64 -18.70 3.27
C LEU A 108 -7.57 -20.18 2.91
N PRO A 109 -7.05 -21.03 3.82
CA PRO A 109 -7.23 -22.48 3.71
C PRO A 109 -8.71 -22.87 3.71
N ASP A 110 -9.01 -24.05 3.16
CA ASP A 110 -10.38 -24.58 3.02
C ASP A 110 -11.16 -24.62 4.34
N ASP A 111 -10.50 -24.95 5.45
CA ASP A 111 -11.08 -24.98 6.81
C ASP A 111 -11.66 -23.63 7.25
N PHE A 112 -11.20 -22.53 6.64
CA PHE A 112 -11.64 -21.16 6.89
C PHE A 112 -12.38 -20.53 5.71
N SER A 113 -12.73 -21.29 4.67
CA SER A 113 -13.46 -20.80 3.47
C SER A 113 -14.79 -20.11 3.78
N TRP A 114 -15.40 -20.40 4.93
CA TRP A 114 -16.61 -19.74 5.43
C TRP A 114 -16.38 -18.28 5.86
N SER A 115 -15.13 -17.86 6.08
CA SER A 115 -14.76 -16.57 6.65
C SER A 115 -14.72 -15.46 5.58
N THR A 116 -15.89 -15.15 5.04
CA THR A 116 -16.09 -14.19 3.94
C THR A 116 -16.62 -12.85 4.41
N ARG A 117 -16.58 -11.84 3.54
CA ARG A 117 -17.16 -10.52 3.81
C ARG A 117 -18.65 -10.61 4.12
N GLU A 118 -19.35 -11.46 3.41
CA GLU A 118 -20.80 -11.72 3.52
C GLU A 118 -21.12 -12.41 4.83
N TYR A 119 -20.29 -13.38 5.24
CA TYR A 119 -20.42 -14.07 6.53
C TYR A 119 -20.39 -13.08 7.71
N TYR A 120 -19.51 -12.08 7.65
CA TYR A 120 -19.40 -11.03 8.65
C TYR A 120 -20.44 -9.90 8.51
N ALA A 121 -21.08 -9.77 7.35
CA ALA A 121 -22.15 -8.79 7.11
C ALA A 121 -23.46 -9.17 7.83
N THR A 122 -23.73 -10.47 7.94
CA THR A 122 -25.05 -10.99 8.32
C THR A 122 -25.28 -11.08 9.82
N ALA A 123 -24.23 -11.26 10.63
CA ALA A 123 -24.36 -11.38 12.07
C ALA A 123 -23.07 -10.98 12.81
N ILE A 124 -23.19 -10.83 14.13
CA ILE A 124 -22.04 -10.70 15.02
C ILE A 124 -21.41 -12.10 15.18
N ARG A 125 -20.10 -12.19 14.97
CA ARG A 125 -19.34 -13.44 15.00
C ARG A 125 -18.25 -13.35 16.06
N PRO A 126 -17.95 -14.43 16.80
CA PRO A 126 -16.88 -14.42 17.80
C PRO A 126 -15.51 -14.17 17.18
N THR A 127 -15.31 -14.56 15.92
CA THR A 127 -14.08 -14.31 15.16
C THR A 127 -13.99 -12.89 14.60
N ARG A 128 -15.03 -12.07 14.74
CA ARG A 128 -15.05 -10.69 14.26
C ARG A 128 -14.69 -9.72 15.38
N ILE A 129 -13.57 -9.04 15.22
CA ILE A 129 -13.18 -7.90 16.05
C ILE A 129 -13.82 -6.65 15.47
N LYS A 130 -14.82 -6.11 16.18
CA LYS A 130 -15.54 -4.90 15.77
C LYS A 130 -14.80 -3.67 16.30
N ARG A 131 -14.42 -2.77 15.37
CA ARG A 131 -13.89 -1.43 15.63
C ARG A 131 -12.79 -1.40 16.71
N ALA A 132 -11.56 -1.73 16.31
CA ALA A 132 -10.39 -1.37 17.10
C ALA A 132 -10.44 0.14 17.47
N PRO A 133 -10.06 0.53 18.70
CA PRO A 133 -9.97 1.92 19.09
C PRO A 133 -9.17 2.74 18.09
N VAL A 134 -9.51 4.02 17.94
CA VAL A 134 -8.66 4.94 17.18
C VAL A 134 -7.33 5.05 17.94
N HIS A 135 -6.21 4.81 17.25
CA HIS A 135 -4.88 4.71 17.86
C HIS A 135 -4.76 3.61 18.93
N ALA A 136 -5.34 2.43 18.66
CA ALA A 136 -5.11 1.24 19.47
C ALA A 136 -3.61 0.95 19.63
N SER A 137 -3.18 0.66 20.86
CA SER A 137 -1.79 0.29 21.15
C SER A 137 -1.47 -1.12 20.68
N ALA A 138 -0.18 -1.47 20.58
CA ALA A 138 0.23 -2.85 20.31
C ALA A 138 -0.33 -3.84 21.35
N ASN A 139 -0.32 -3.46 22.63
CA ASN A 139 -0.88 -4.27 23.72
C ASN A 139 -2.38 -4.51 23.54
N TRP A 140 -3.13 -3.53 23.04
CA TRP A 140 -4.55 -3.73 22.78
C TRP A 140 -4.79 -4.89 21.81
N TYR A 141 -3.98 -5.01 20.74
CA TYR A 141 -4.08 -6.15 19.81
C TYR A 141 -3.71 -7.46 20.48
N LEU A 142 -2.65 -7.48 21.30
CA LEU A 142 -2.25 -8.67 22.07
C LEU A 142 -3.34 -9.12 23.05
N GLU A 143 -4.07 -8.18 23.67
CA GLU A 143 -5.10 -8.49 24.65
C GLU A 143 -6.46 -8.84 24.03
N ASN A 144 -6.77 -8.32 22.85
CA ASN A 144 -8.13 -8.39 22.28
C ASN A 144 -8.22 -9.19 20.97
N VAL A 145 -7.12 -9.35 20.23
CA VAL A 145 -7.10 -10.05 18.93
C VAL A 145 -6.38 -11.38 19.03
N LEU A 146 -5.22 -11.42 19.71
CA LEU A 146 -4.46 -12.65 19.88
C LEU A 146 -5.29 -13.79 20.53
N PRO A 147 -6.12 -13.56 21.57
CA PRO A 147 -6.90 -14.65 22.16
C PRO A 147 -7.94 -15.23 21.18
N VAL A 148 -8.47 -14.40 20.28
CA VAL A 148 -9.41 -14.84 19.24
C VAL A 148 -8.70 -15.70 18.20
N LEU A 149 -7.49 -15.29 17.76
CA LEU A 149 -6.65 -16.09 16.87
C LEU A 149 -6.32 -17.46 17.49
N GLN A 150 -5.86 -17.48 18.74
CA GLN A 150 -5.47 -18.72 19.41
C GLN A 150 -6.65 -19.66 19.66
N SER A 151 -7.84 -19.12 19.91
CA SER A 151 -9.04 -19.92 20.18
C SER A 151 -9.72 -20.43 18.92
N ASN A 152 -9.68 -19.69 17.81
CA ASN A 152 -10.46 -19.99 16.61
C ASN A 152 -9.60 -20.27 15.36
N GLY A 153 -8.29 -20.07 15.43
CA GLY A 153 -7.37 -20.12 14.29
C GLY A 153 -7.48 -18.94 13.32
N ILE A 154 -8.49 -18.06 13.49
CA ILE A 154 -8.75 -16.92 12.61
C ILE A 154 -9.37 -15.75 13.37
N ALA A 155 -9.00 -14.53 12.99
CA ALA A 155 -9.63 -13.30 13.44
C ALA A 155 -9.81 -12.32 12.27
N ALA A 156 -11.00 -11.73 12.19
CA ALA A 156 -11.36 -10.75 11.18
C ALA A 156 -11.60 -9.38 11.82
N ILE A 157 -10.84 -8.38 11.41
CA ILE A 157 -11.03 -7.00 11.86
C ILE A 157 -11.83 -6.26 10.80
N SER A 158 -13.08 -5.92 11.13
CA SER A 158 -14.01 -5.25 10.20
C SER A 158 -14.97 -4.28 10.91
N PRO A 159 -14.99 -2.99 10.53
CA PRO A 159 -14.08 -2.34 9.57
C PRO A 159 -12.67 -2.13 10.16
N PHE A 160 -11.66 -2.01 9.30
CA PHE A 160 -10.28 -1.71 9.66
C PHE A 160 -9.75 -0.51 8.88
N SER A 161 -9.48 0.58 9.58
CA SER A 161 -8.77 1.73 9.01
C SER A 161 -7.39 1.86 9.65
N HIS A 162 -6.75 3.03 9.51
CA HIS A 162 -5.51 3.37 10.19
C HIS A 162 -5.68 3.45 11.72
N ARG A 163 -5.74 2.28 12.37
CA ARG A 163 -6.14 2.09 13.77
C ARG A 163 -4.97 1.83 14.71
N LEU A 164 -3.80 1.41 14.22
CA LEU A 164 -2.66 1.14 15.10
C LEU A 164 -1.95 2.47 15.44
N SER A 165 -1.67 2.71 16.71
CA SER A 165 -1.04 3.94 17.20
C SER A 165 0.33 4.20 16.55
N PHE A 166 0.77 5.45 16.49
CA PHE A 166 2.17 5.78 16.19
C PHE A 166 3.04 5.85 17.45
N ASN A 167 2.42 6.00 18.61
CA ASN A 167 3.12 6.24 19.87
C ASN A 167 3.59 4.92 20.47
N ASN A 168 4.78 4.92 21.07
CA ASN A 168 5.34 3.79 21.81
C ASN A 168 5.44 2.48 21.00
N LEU A 169 5.50 2.57 19.67
CA LEU A 169 5.83 1.41 18.85
C LEU A 169 7.34 1.21 18.75
N PRO A 170 7.82 -0.04 18.79
CA PRO A 170 9.21 -0.34 18.50
C PRO A 170 9.62 0.21 17.12
N SER A 171 10.86 0.67 17.02
CA SER A 171 11.42 1.23 15.78
C SER A 171 11.28 0.28 14.59
N GLU A 172 11.43 -1.03 14.81
CA GLU A 172 11.29 -2.05 13.78
C GLU A 172 9.86 -2.14 13.20
N ILE A 173 8.82 -1.92 14.02
CA ILE A 173 7.44 -1.87 13.52
C ILE A 173 7.20 -0.63 12.67
N GLN A 174 7.78 0.51 13.05
CA GLN A 174 7.69 1.74 12.26
C GLN A 174 8.46 1.63 10.93
N LYS A 175 9.65 0.99 10.95
CA LYS A 175 10.40 0.66 9.73
C LYS A 175 9.61 -0.29 8.84
N LEU A 176 8.94 -1.30 9.41
CA LEU A 176 8.10 -2.23 8.66
C LEU A 176 6.93 -1.50 7.98
N ARG A 177 6.19 -0.65 8.68
CA ARG A 177 5.15 0.20 8.06
C ARG A 177 5.70 1.01 6.89
N CYS A 178 6.90 1.58 7.06
CA CYS A 178 7.54 2.35 6.02
C CYS A 178 7.97 1.48 4.81
N LYS A 179 8.52 0.29 5.06
CA LYS A 179 8.85 -0.72 4.05
C LYS A 179 7.60 -1.10 3.25
N VAL A 180 6.48 -1.34 3.93
CA VAL A 180 5.20 -1.64 3.28
C VAL A 180 4.80 -0.48 2.38
N ASN A 181 4.77 0.73 2.92
CA ASN A 181 4.26 1.90 2.23
C ASN A 181 5.07 2.27 0.97
N PHE A 182 6.40 2.19 1.03
CA PHE A 182 7.27 2.71 -0.02
C PHE A 182 7.98 1.65 -0.87
N LYS A 183 8.02 0.39 -0.42
CA LYS A 183 8.67 -0.71 -1.16
C LYS A 183 7.74 -1.85 -1.53
N ALA A 184 6.85 -2.28 -0.63
CA ALA A 184 5.99 -3.44 -0.88
C ALA A 184 4.75 -3.09 -1.71
N LEU A 185 4.14 -1.91 -1.46
CA LEU A 185 2.98 -1.44 -2.21
C LEU A 185 3.39 -0.79 -3.51
N VAL A 186 3.51 -1.63 -4.54
CA VAL A 186 3.77 -1.22 -5.92
C VAL A 186 2.55 -1.53 -6.76
N PHE A 187 2.16 -0.59 -7.63
CA PHE A 187 1.05 -0.83 -8.54
C PHE A 187 1.35 -1.95 -9.54
N VAL A 188 0.29 -2.64 -9.97
CA VAL A 188 0.39 -3.62 -11.05
C VAL A 188 1.04 -3.04 -12.33
N PRO A 189 1.69 -3.87 -13.16
CA PRO A 189 2.50 -3.39 -14.28
C PRO A 189 1.79 -2.44 -15.24
N HIS A 190 0.50 -2.67 -15.53
CA HIS A 190 -0.24 -1.84 -16.49
C HIS A 190 -0.52 -0.42 -15.95
N ILE A 191 -0.79 -0.26 -14.65
CA ILE A 191 -0.95 1.06 -14.01
C ILE A 191 0.38 1.82 -14.03
N ARG A 192 1.49 1.12 -13.74
CA ARG A 192 2.84 1.73 -13.81
C ARG A 192 3.20 2.16 -15.21
N ALA A 193 2.99 1.29 -16.21
CA ALA A 193 3.25 1.60 -17.60
C ALA A 193 2.44 2.81 -18.09
N LEU A 194 1.18 2.92 -17.66
CA LEU A 194 0.35 4.10 -17.94
C LEU A 194 0.94 5.37 -17.30
N GLY A 195 1.35 5.31 -16.03
CA GLY A 195 2.00 6.41 -15.34
C GLY A 195 3.30 6.86 -16.02
N ASP A 196 4.14 5.89 -16.39
CA ASP A 196 5.40 6.14 -17.10
C ASP A 196 5.15 6.77 -18.48
N ALA A 197 4.14 6.30 -19.22
CA ALA A 197 3.75 6.87 -20.50
C ALA A 197 3.26 8.32 -20.38
N LEU A 198 2.50 8.64 -19.33
CA LEU A 198 2.05 10.01 -19.05
C LEU A 198 3.23 10.93 -18.75
N VAL A 199 4.13 10.50 -17.84
CA VAL A 199 5.34 11.25 -17.50
C VAL A 199 6.24 11.43 -18.72
N HIS A 200 6.36 10.40 -19.56
CA HIS A 200 7.13 10.47 -20.80
C HIS A 200 6.57 11.53 -21.74
N ARG A 201 5.25 11.54 -22.00
CA ARG A 201 4.60 12.54 -22.86
C ARG A 201 4.74 13.97 -22.33
N LEU A 202 4.69 14.17 -21.01
CA LEU A 202 4.90 15.50 -20.41
C LEU A 202 6.34 15.98 -20.56
N ARG A 203 7.33 15.09 -20.53
CA ARG A 203 8.76 15.44 -20.72
C ARG A 203 9.13 15.61 -22.19
N TYR A 204 8.47 14.88 -23.07
CA TYR A 204 8.75 14.83 -24.51
C TYR A 204 7.45 15.02 -25.30
N PRO A 205 6.87 16.24 -25.28
CA PRO A 205 5.65 16.49 -26.04
C PRO A 205 5.95 16.38 -27.55
N PRO A 206 4.99 15.89 -28.35
CA PRO A 206 5.14 15.83 -29.80
C PRO A 206 5.40 17.24 -30.35
N THR A 207 6.47 17.43 -31.09
CA THR A 207 6.63 18.62 -31.93
C THR A 207 5.67 18.53 -33.10
N GLU A 208 5.03 19.64 -33.50
CA GLU A 208 4.03 19.76 -34.58
C GLU A 208 4.47 19.17 -35.95
N SER A 209 5.72 18.76 -36.09
CA SER A 209 6.31 18.18 -37.30
C SER A 209 6.45 16.64 -37.30
N GLN A 210 5.83 15.92 -36.36
CA GLN A 210 5.72 14.45 -36.44
C GLN A 210 4.30 14.04 -36.86
N PRO A 211 4.11 13.51 -38.09
CA PRO A 211 2.82 12.94 -38.47
C PRO A 211 2.53 11.73 -37.58
N LEU A 212 1.24 11.52 -37.25
CA LEU A 212 0.77 10.29 -36.62
C LEU A 212 1.27 9.09 -37.45
N ILE A 213 2.22 8.33 -36.90
CA ILE A 213 2.67 7.08 -37.52
C ILE A 213 1.52 6.09 -37.36
N THR A 214 0.73 5.96 -38.43
CA THR A 214 -0.05 4.77 -38.70
C THR A 214 0.92 3.63 -39.04
N ASP A 215 0.81 2.56 -38.27
CA ASP A 215 1.35 1.22 -38.45
C ASP A 215 1.94 0.93 -39.85
N ASP A 216 3.27 0.92 -39.98
CA ASP A 216 3.95 0.01 -40.92
C ASP A 216 5.39 -0.28 -40.49
N LEU A 217 5.71 -1.57 -40.45
CA LEU A 217 6.98 -2.15 -40.08
C LEU A 217 7.94 -2.12 -41.28
N THR A 218 8.71 -1.06 -41.49
CA THR A 218 10.00 -1.16 -42.23
C THR A 218 10.92 0.04 -42.03
N GLY A 219 12.19 -0.22 -41.71
CA GLY A 219 13.33 0.52 -42.27
C GLY A 219 13.69 1.92 -41.69
N THR A 220 14.51 1.90 -40.64
CA THR A 220 15.64 2.80 -40.34
C THR A 220 15.70 4.19 -41.00
N THR A 221 15.65 5.27 -40.20
CA THR A 221 16.63 6.37 -40.30
C THR A 221 16.81 7.07 -38.96
N ASP A 222 18.04 6.98 -38.46
CA ASP A 222 18.52 7.54 -37.21
C ASP A 222 18.66 9.06 -37.33
N ARG A 223 17.70 9.81 -36.77
CA ARG A 223 17.86 11.24 -36.45
C ARG A 223 17.58 11.44 -34.97
N ASN A 224 18.52 10.98 -34.16
CA ASN A 224 18.57 11.26 -32.72
C ASN A 224 18.90 12.73 -32.45
N VAL A 225 17.95 13.63 -32.72
CA VAL A 225 17.92 14.92 -32.01
C VAL A 225 17.53 14.57 -30.57
N LYS A 226 18.51 14.56 -29.66
CA LYS A 226 18.24 14.42 -28.23
C LYS A 226 17.39 15.60 -27.77
N GLN A 227 16.07 15.45 -27.81
CA GLN A 227 15.14 16.42 -27.26
C GLN A 227 15.42 16.50 -25.76
N MET A 228 15.80 17.69 -25.27
CA MET A 228 16.01 17.88 -23.84
C MET A 228 14.67 17.72 -23.11
N PRO A 229 14.63 17.00 -21.97
CA PRO A 229 13.39 16.77 -21.25
C PRO A 229 12.82 18.09 -20.75
N GLN A 230 11.54 18.34 -21.03
CA GLN A 230 10.82 19.49 -20.50
C GLN A 230 10.58 19.32 -18.99
N LYS A 231 10.53 20.46 -18.29
CA LYS A 231 10.15 20.54 -16.88
C LYS A 231 8.65 20.76 -16.78
N PHE A 232 8.01 20.14 -15.80
CA PHE A 232 6.58 20.32 -15.51
C PHE A 232 6.36 20.44 -14.01
N VAL A 233 5.25 21.05 -13.62
CA VAL A 233 4.81 21.19 -12.23
C VAL A 233 3.62 20.26 -12.00
N VAL A 234 3.60 19.55 -10.87
CA VAL A 234 2.48 18.71 -10.47
C VAL A 234 1.80 19.33 -9.26
N VAL A 235 0.50 19.54 -9.35
CA VAL A 235 -0.31 20.06 -8.25
C VAL A 235 -1.48 19.10 -8.03
N HIS A 236 -1.58 18.56 -6.81
CA HIS A 236 -2.74 17.75 -6.39
C HIS A 236 -3.72 18.67 -5.66
N LEU A 237 -4.78 19.08 -6.36
CA LEU A 237 -5.85 19.89 -5.79
C LEU A 237 -7.00 18.99 -5.36
N ARG A 238 -7.27 18.95 -4.06
CA ARG A 238 -8.44 18.27 -3.50
C ARG A 238 -9.50 19.31 -3.19
N PHE A 239 -10.62 19.21 -3.90
CA PHE A 239 -11.82 19.98 -3.58
C PHE A 239 -12.69 19.10 -2.67
N ASP A 240 -12.84 19.49 -1.41
CA ASP A 240 -13.84 18.86 -0.55
C ASP A 240 -15.23 19.28 -1.07
N LYS A 241 -16.14 18.31 -1.17
CA LYS A 241 -17.56 18.55 -1.45
C LYS A 241 -18.31 18.89 -0.17
#